data_AF-A0A3N7BNV3-F1
#
_entry.id   AF-A0A3N7BNV3-F1
#
_cell.length_a   1.000
_cell.length_b   1.000
_cell.length_c   1.000
_cell.angle_alpha   90.00
_cell.angle_beta   90.00
_cell.angle_gamma   90.00
#
_symmetry.space_group_name_H-M   'P 1'
#
loop_
_entity.id
_entity.type
_entity.pdbx_description
1 polymer ?
#
loop_
_entity_poly.entity_id
_entity_poly.type
_entity_poly.pdbx_seq_one_letter_code
_entity_poly.pdbx_strand_id
1 'polypeptide(L)'
;MRRDVASLVEAGSASIRDIGQFRYADIRDVLATAPLGSFVDVSGAVGAGLSIARSSDALIRVRGQTGKEKILPELSLLDPSQEIRLEGIRLLSERAQPHWPRRLSWRQKASDSPLADSEFGLLLDELQNIAEPVIGEIGQKLENAGFGAKDLVPTNTTYYESILGGIPWTIGVDEYIADTLMPHLTAMFSRNPTWGLRCMQASCVSERVDPVPLTASVSNDDLLSAINSIGHGQTPFAVLATYKLASSRASGDERFAKVAQAALQQLFDRTTTGDDPRGLDELLIALVKLTLSIMGQAEQLALAPVFWRRLVAFAHPTLLLESMNISEDDVRDLADWIAARLTRESAAVEILDELAEPGWRTDSLHGQELWATALLRGLQFSSASSASAVLSPAQLKLAESHLVHVAGLPDPLSGARRDWAAVTTNTLDADLLKNMDAANPDGSAAEPIRVWSALVHHAQIYRFGEDLLARIRDRLNSSMPAAGTNLSEDHETLVLCCNLASTQGDIDLAAIVAARAIEAGESSTDPASASLAAYIVILAAGAAKDKPASLEWAAERLLQLAYRLPHGAPCAAFAATITMFQRLIPFQERRWAKALVVASSAAT
;
A
#
# COMPACT_ATOMS: atom_id res chain seq x y z
N MET A 1 -12.64 16.49 -10.91
CA MET A 1 -14.03 16.15 -11.35
C MET A 1 -15.08 17.07 -10.67
N ARG A 2 -16.19 17.45 -11.34
CA ARG A 2 -17.23 18.35 -10.74
C ARG A 2 -18.03 17.62 -9.65
N ARG A 3 -18.36 18.32 -8.54
CA ARG A 3 -19.36 17.89 -7.52
C ARG A 3 -20.70 17.45 -8.13
N ASP A 4 -21.00 17.91 -9.34
CA ASP A 4 -22.23 17.56 -10.07
C ASP A 4 -22.33 16.07 -10.41
N VAL A 5 -21.21 15.35 -10.59
CA VAL A 5 -21.26 13.91 -10.88
C VAL A 5 -21.56 13.09 -9.62
N ALA A 6 -21.08 13.53 -8.44
CA ALA A 6 -21.42 12.92 -7.14
C ALA A 6 -22.94 12.89 -6.87
N SER A 7 -23.66 13.81 -7.52
CA SER A 7 -25.10 13.98 -7.37
C SER A 7 -25.94 13.10 -8.32
N LEU A 8 -25.28 12.25 -9.13
CA LEU A 8 -25.90 11.32 -10.07
C LEU A 8 -26.08 9.88 -9.50
N VAL A 9 -26.03 9.65 -8.19
CA VAL A 9 -25.98 8.26 -7.68
C VAL A 9 -27.09 7.98 -6.67
N GLU A 10 -28.29 7.74 -7.21
CA GLU A 10 -29.26 6.80 -6.65
C GLU A 10 -29.75 5.89 -7.78
N ALA A 11 -30.05 4.62 -7.49
CA ALA A 11 -30.40 3.63 -8.51
C ALA A 11 -31.54 4.12 -9.44
N GLY A 12 -31.18 4.49 -10.67
CA GLY A 12 -32.12 4.94 -11.72
C GLY A 12 -32.44 6.45 -11.75
N SER A 13 -31.84 7.27 -10.88
CA SER A 13 -32.07 8.72 -10.88
C SER A 13 -30.86 9.56 -10.46
N ALA A 14 -30.90 10.84 -10.81
CA ALA A 14 -29.89 11.83 -10.50
C ALA A 14 -30.53 13.08 -9.91
N SER A 15 -29.87 13.72 -8.96
CA SER A 15 -30.32 14.96 -8.32
C SER A 15 -29.21 16.00 -8.35
N ILE A 16 -29.27 16.95 -9.27
CA ILE A 16 -28.20 17.93 -9.45
C ILE A 16 -28.62 19.28 -8.84
N ARG A 17 -27.77 19.84 -7.98
CA ARG A 17 -27.96 21.18 -7.43
C ARG A 17 -28.15 22.22 -8.54
N ASP A 18 -29.19 23.03 -8.41
CA ASP A 18 -29.66 24.07 -9.36
C ASP A 18 -30.35 23.55 -10.63
N ILE A 19 -30.39 22.24 -10.87
CA ILE A 19 -31.05 21.62 -12.02
C ILE A 19 -32.35 20.92 -11.61
N GLY A 20 -32.30 20.07 -10.59
CA GLY A 20 -33.43 19.24 -10.13
C GLY A 20 -33.13 17.74 -10.17
N GLN A 21 -34.16 16.92 -9.95
CA GLN A 21 -34.09 15.46 -9.95
C GLN A 21 -34.74 14.86 -11.21
N PHE A 22 -34.10 13.88 -11.82
CA PHE A 22 -34.59 13.20 -13.03
C PHE A 22 -34.21 11.72 -13.06
N ARG A 23 -34.99 10.89 -13.78
CA ARG A 23 -34.69 9.48 -13.99
C ARG A 23 -33.94 9.26 -15.30
N TYR A 24 -33.09 8.24 -15.36
CA TYR A 24 -32.32 7.92 -16.57
C TYR A 24 -33.20 7.44 -17.72
N ALA A 25 -34.27 6.72 -17.42
CA ALA A 25 -35.28 6.33 -18.39
C ALA A 25 -35.91 7.56 -19.08
N ASP A 26 -36.32 8.57 -18.31
CA ASP A 26 -36.94 9.79 -18.87
C ASP A 26 -35.97 10.55 -19.79
N ILE A 27 -34.69 10.60 -19.42
CA ILE A 27 -33.64 11.21 -20.25
C ILE A 27 -33.48 10.42 -21.55
N ARG A 28 -33.41 9.09 -21.49
CA ARG A 28 -33.27 8.21 -22.67
C ARG A 28 -34.44 8.40 -23.64
N ASP A 29 -35.66 8.45 -23.12
CA ASP A 29 -36.88 8.64 -23.93
C ASP A 29 -36.87 9.99 -24.66
N VAL A 30 -36.41 11.06 -23.99
CA VAL A 30 -36.27 12.36 -24.63
C VAL A 30 -35.12 12.37 -25.63
N LEU A 31 -33.95 11.81 -25.31
CA LEU A 31 -32.82 11.73 -26.24
C LEU A 31 -33.16 10.95 -27.52
N ALA A 32 -34.07 9.97 -27.44
CA ALA A 32 -34.56 9.22 -28.59
C ALA A 32 -35.32 10.08 -29.61
N THR A 33 -35.93 11.18 -29.17
CA THR A 33 -36.80 12.03 -30.01
C THR A 33 -36.27 13.47 -30.18
N ALA A 34 -35.35 13.91 -29.33
CA ALA A 34 -34.87 15.29 -29.34
C ALA A 34 -34.01 15.60 -30.58
N PRO A 35 -34.29 16.71 -31.30
CA PRO A 35 -33.45 17.16 -32.41
C PRO A 35 -32.14 17.78 -31.91
N LEU A 36 -31.11 17.74 -32.75
CA LEU A 36 -29.82 18.37 -32.44
C LEU A 36 -29.98 19.90 -32.29
N GLY A 37 -29.30 20.46 -31.28
CA GLY A 37 -29.20 21.89 -31.03
C GLY A 37 -30.40 22.53 -30.32
N SER A 38 -31.48 21.79 -30.06
CA SER A 38 -32.70 22.33 -29.44
C SER A 38 -32.97 21.70 -28.08
N PHE A 39 -33.45 22.51 -27.14
CA PHE A 39 -33.91 22.03 -25.84
C PHE A 39 -35.29 21.38 -25.97
N VAL A 40 -35.45 20.23 -25.34
CA VAL A 40 -36.72 19.49 -25.23
C VAL A 40 -37.00 19.21 -23.76
N ASP A 41 -38.24 19.45 -23.34
CA ASP A 41 -38.67 19.22 -21.96
C ASP A 41 -38.71 17.73 -21.62
N VAL A 42 -38.23 17.40 -20.42
CA VAL A 42 -38.24 16.03 -19.90
C VAL A 42 -39.52 15.77 -19.14
N SER A 43 -40.39 14.98 -19.76
CA SER A 43 -41.66 14.54 -19.19
C SER A 43 -41.37 13.49 -18.11
N GLY A 44 -41.69 13.76 -16.84
CA GLY A 44 -41.49 12.81 -15.73
C GLY A 44 -40.45 13.23 -14.67
N ALA A 45 -39.71 14.31 -14.90
CA ALA A 45 -38.79 14.86 -13.90
C ALA A 45 -39.54 15.23 -12.59
N VAL A 46 -38.95 14.87 -11.45
CA VAL A 46 -39.50 15.19 -10.12
C VAL A 46 -39.19 16.66 -9.83
N GLY A 47 -40.11 17.53 -10.26
CA GLY A 47 -39.98 18.99 -10.23
C GLY A 47 -40.22 19.60 -11.61
N ALA A 48 -41.06 20.64 -11.69
CA ALA A 48 -41.53 21.20 -12.97
C ALA A 48 -40.45 22.00 -13.72
N GLY A 49 -39.94 21.52 -14.86
CA GLY A 49 -39.14 22.34 -15.80
C GLY A 49 -37.66 21.93 -15.93
N LEU A 50 -37.42 20.68 -16.33
CA LEU A 50 -36.11 20.23 -16.79
C LEU A 50 -36.15 20.06 -18.31
N SER A 51 -35.17 20.61 -19.01
CA SER A 51 -35.02 20.44 -20.47
C SER A 51 -33.61 20.01 -20.83
N ILE A 52 -33.51 19.22 -21.90
CA ILE A 52 -32.23 18.72 -22.41
C ILE A 52 -32.02 19.10 -23.86
N ALA A 53 -30.80 19.45 -24.22
CA ALA A 53 -30.39 19.68 -25.60
C ALA A 53 -29.24 18.74 -25.97
N ARG A 54 -29.37 18.14 -27.16
CA ARG A 54 -28.33 17.33 -27.80
C ARG A 54 -27.43 18.24 -28.63
N SER A 55 -26.14 17.97 -28.63
CA SER A 55 -25.16 18.73 -29.42
C SER A 55 -24.32 17.75 -30.24
N SER A 56 -23.82 18.20 -31.40
CA SER A 56 -23.04 17.35 -32.31
C SER A 56 -21.65 16.98 -31.79
N ASP A 57 -21.17 17.68 -30.77
CA ASP A 57 -19.92 17.43 -30.03
C ASP A 57 -20.12 16.49 -28.82
N ALA A 58 -21.24 15.76 -28.80
CA ALA A 58 -21.67 14.89 -27.70
C ALA A 58 -21.85 15.58 -26.34
N LEU A 59 -21.91 16.92 -26.30
CA LEU A 59 -22.22 17.65 -25.09
C LEU A 59 -23.74 17.68 -24.88
N ILE A 60 -24.23 16.82 -24.00
CA ILE A 60 -25.62 16.92 -23.51
C ILE A 60 -25.70 18.08 -22.53
N ARG A 61 -26.56 19.06 -22.84
CA ARG A 61 -26.81 20.23 -21.99
C ARG A 61 -28.13 20.02 -21.27
N VAL A 62 -28.12 20.18 -19.96
CA VAL A 62 -29.31 20.11 -19.12
C VAL A 62 -29.59 21.48 -18.54
N ARG A 63 -30.82 21.96 -18.69
CA ARG A 63 -31.28 23.24 -18.16
C ARG A 63 -32.37 22.98 -17.12
N GLY A 64 -32.13 23.47 -15.91
CA GLY A 64 -33.10 23.40 -14.82
C GLY A 64 -34.04 24.60 -14.77
N GLN A 65 -34.92 24.60 -13.77
CA GLN A 65 -35.93 25.65 -13.55
C GLN A 65 -35.35 27.06 -13.42
N THR A 66 -34.14 27.16 -12.86
CA THR A 66 -33.45 28.45 -12.65
C THR A 66 -32.91 29.04 -13.96
N GLY A 67 -33.07 28.34 -15.09
CA GLY A 67 -32.46 28.69 -16.37
C GLY A 67 -30.97 28.38 -16.44
N LYS A 68 -30.34 27.94 -15.35
CA LYS A 68 -28.93 27.52 -15.35
C LYS A 68 -28.76 26.26 -16.19
N GLU A 69 -27.71 26.27 -16.99
CA GLU A 69 -27.32 25.16 -17.84
C GLU A 69 -26.09 24.44 -17.28
N LYS A 70 -26.10 23.10 -17.37
CA LYS A 70 -24.94 22.25 -17.08
C LYS A 70 -24.69 21.31 -18.24
N ILE A 71 -23.41 21.07 -18.51
CA ILE A 71 -22.95 20.12 -19.52
C ILE A 71 -22.60 18.82 -18.82
N LEU A 72 -23.28 17.74 -19.19
CA LEU A 72 -23.14 16.41 -18.60
C LEU A 72 -22.78 15.41 -19.70
N PRO A 73 -21.49 15.22 -20.03
CA PRO A 73 -21.08 14.26 -21.05
C PRO A 73 -21.46 12.83 -20.67
N GLU A 74 -21.68 12.52 -19.39
CA GLU A 74 -22.14 11.20 -18.94
C GLU A 74 -23.44 10.82 -19.65
N LEU A 75 -24.39 11.75 -19.78
CA LEU A 75 -25.68 11.50 -20.42
C LEU A 75 -25.58 11.18 -21.90
N SER A 76 -24.45 11.48 -22.56
CA SER A 76 -24.24 11.09 -23.96
C SER A 76 -24.27 9.57 -24.14
N LEU A 77 -23.95 8.79 -23.10
CA LEU A 77 -23.94 7.32 -23.14
C LEU A 77 -25.34 6.69 -23.19
N LEU A 78 -26.38 7.50 -22.94
CA LEU A 78 -27.79 7.11 -23.08
C LEU A 78 -28.34 7.46 -24.47
N ASP A 79 -27.57 8.16 -25.31
CA ASP A 79 -28.02 8.63 -26.63
C ASP A 79 -28.14 7.47 -27.62
N PRO A 80 -29.18 7.44 -28.49
CA PRO A 80 -29.32 6.41 -29.52
C PRO A 80 -28.20 6.41 -30.57
N SER A 81 -27.52 7.54 -30.80
CA SER A 81 -26.42 7.65 -31.77
C SER A 81 -25.12 7.08 -31.23
N GLN A 82 -24.55 6.11 -31.94
CA GLN A 82 -23.25 5.52 -31.61
C GLN A 82 -22.13 6.56 -31.59
N GLU A 83 -22.12 7.49 -32.54
CA GLU A 83 -21.09 8.53 -32.64
C GLU A 83 -21.09 9.44 -31.40
N ILE A 84 -22.27 9.85 -30.94
CA ILE A 84 -22.42 10.66 -29.72
C ILE A 84 -21.94 9.89 -28.49
N ARG A 85 -22.27 8.60 -28.37
CA ARG A 85 -21.80 7.76 -27.25
C ARG A 85 -20.28 7.61 -27.23
N LEU A 86 -19.67 7.34 -28.38
CA LEU A 86 -18.22 7.15 -28.47
C LEU A 86 -17.45 8.45 -28.22
N GLU A 87 -17.96 9.58 -28.68
CA GLU A 87 -17.41 10.90 -28.36
C GLU A 87 -17.60 11.24 -26.87
N GLY A 88 -18.73 10.84 -26.29
CA GLY A 88 -18.95 10.81 -24.85
C GLY A 88 -17.86 10.09 -24.07
N ILE A 89 -17.56 8.85 -24.46
CA ILE A 89 -16.47 8.06 -23.87
C ILE A 89 -15.13 8.77 -24.02
N ARG A 90 -14.85 9.43 -25.16
CA ARG A 90 -13.62 10.21 -25.36
C ARG A 90 -13.55 11.36 -24.36
N LEU A 91 -14.62 12.16 -24.24
CA LEU A 91 -14.68 13.30 -23.31
C LEU A 91 -14.58 12.88 -21.85
N LEU A 92 -15.28 11.80 -21.45
CA LEU A 92 -15.18 11.23 -20.11
C LEU A 92 -13.77 10.70 -19.86
N SER A 93 -13.20 10.01 -20.84
CA SER A 93 -11.82 9.54 -20.77
C SER A 93 -10.85 10.68 -20.60
N GLU A 94 -11.06 11.87 -21.18
CA GLU A 94 -10.17 13.03 -21.02
C GLU A 94 -10.29 13.68 -19.64
N ARG A 95 -11.50 13.64 -19.06
CA ARG A 95 -11.80 14.17 -17.73
C ARG A 95 -11.40 13.24 -16.59
N ALA A 96 -11.38 11.93 -16.82
CA ALA A 96 -11.04 10.93 -15.82
C ALA A 96 -9.53 10.94 -15.56
N GLN A 97 -9.10 11.60 -14.49
CA GLN A 97 -7.71 11.71 -14.05
C GLN A 97 -7.49 10.86 -12.80
N PRO A 98 -6.36 10.15 -12.67
CA PRO A 98 -5.25 10.09 -13.63
C PRO A 98 -5.52 9.14 -14.81
N HIS A 99 -6.32 8.09 -14.60
CA HIS A 99 -6.66 7.09 -15.61
C HIS A 99 -8.05 6.50 -15.37
N TRP A 100 -8.69 5.99 -16.42
CA TRP A 100 -9.96 5.28 -16.33
C TRP A 100 -9.76 3.78 -16.68
N PRO A 101 -9.60 2.90 -15.67
CA PRO A 101 -9.13 1.52 -15.86
C PRO A 101 -9.92 0.71 -16.88
N ARG A 102 -11.25 0.80 -16.88
CA ARG A 102 -12.11 -0.01 -17.75
C ARG A 102 -12.66 0.74 -18.95
N ARG A 103 -12.00 1.84 -19.34
CA ARG A 103 -12.40 2.68 -20.49
C ARG A 103 -12.69 1.87 -21.76
N LEU A 104 -11.84 0.89 -22.08
CA LEU A 104 -12.02 0.09 -23.31
C LEU A 104 -13.26 -0.80 -23.25
N SER A 105 -13.56 -1.39 -22.09
CA SER A 105 -14.79 -2.15 -21.85
C SER A 105 -16.01 -1.24 -22.01
N TRP A 106 -15.99 -0.05 -21.42
CA TRP A 106 -17.07 0.92 -21.56
C TRP A 106 -17.24 1.44 -22.98
N ARG A 107 -16.13 1.64 -23.71
CA ARG A 107 -16.16 1.99 -25.14
C ARG A 107 -16.86 0.91 -25.97
N GLN A 108 -16.57 -0.36 -25.71
CA GLN A 108 -17.22 -1.48 -26.41
C GLN A 108 -18.72 -1.54 -26.10
N LYS A 109 -19.10 -1.46 -24.82
CA LYS A 109 -20.53 -1.43 -24.46
C LYS A 109 -21.26 -0.25 -25.11
N ALA A 110 -20.65 0.93 -25.07
CA ALA A 110 -21.19 2.13 -25.70
C ALA A 110 -21.21 2.04 -27.24
N SER A 111 -20.34 1.25 -27.88
CA SER A 111 -20.43 1.05 -29.33
C SER A 111 -21.66 0.24 -29.72
N ASP A 112 -22.07 -0.70 -28.87
CA ASP A 112 -23.07 -1.71 -29.22
C ASP A 112 -24.50 -1.19 -29.05
N SER A 113 -24.78 -0.51 -27.93
CA SER A 113 -26.09 0.09 -27.65
C SER A 113 -26.00 1.23 -26.64
N PRO A 114 -27.06 2.04 -26.45
CA PRO A 114 -27.18 2.88 -25.27
C PRO A 114 -27.06 2.05 -23.99
N LEU A 115 -26.41 2.60 -22.95
CA LEU A 115 -26.26 1.90 -21.68
C LEU A 115 -27.60 1.73 -20.97
N ALA A 116 -27.82 0.54 -20.39
CA ALA A 116 -28.95 0.31 -19.49
C ALA A 116 -28.77 1.10 -18.17
N ASP A 117 -29.84 1.33 -17.42
CA ASP A 117 -29.81 2.13 -16.18
C ASP A 117 -28.82 1.57 -15.15
N SER A 118 -28.75 0.23 -15.02
CA SER A 118 -27.80 -0.45 -14.13
C SER A 118 -26.36 -0.28 -14.59
N GLU A 119 -26.09 -0.39 -15.90
CA GLU A 119 -24.76 -0.20 -16.47
C GLU A 119 -24.30 1.25 -16.37
N PHE A 120 -25.22 2.19 -16.59
CA PHE A 120 -24.96 3.61 -16.42
C PHE A 120 -24.62 3.95 -14.97
N GLY A 121 -25.38 3.40 -14.01
CA GLY A 121 -25.08 3.52 -12.59
C GLY A 121 -23.69 2.98 -12.22
N LEU A 122 -23.31 1.81 -12.74
CA LEU A 122 -21.98 1.23 -12.53
C LEU A 122 -20.86 2.09 -13.13
N LEU A 123 -21.07 2.67 -14.31
CA LEU A 123 -20.10 3.57 -14.92
C LEU A 123 -19.91 4.84 -14.08
N LEU A 124 -20.99 5.41 -13.56
CA LEU A 124 -20.92 6.59 -12.71
C LEU A 124 -20.21 6.31 -11.39
N ASP A 125 -20.52 5.17 -10.76
CA ASP A 125 -19.80 4.69 -9.57
C ASP A 125 -18.30 4.52 -9.87
N GLU A 126 -17.95 3.90 -11.00
CA GLU A 126 -16.55 3.74 -11.40
C GLU A 126 -15.85 5.10 -11.56
N LEU A 127 -16.44 6.06 -12.27
CA LEU A 127 -15.85 7.38 -12.48
C LEU A 127 -15.68 8.16 -11.16
N GLN A 128 -16.59 8.00 -10.20
CA GLN A 128 -16.48 8.63 -8.88
C GLN A 128 -15.37 8.03 -8.02
N ASN A 129 -15.08 6.74 -8.21
CA ASN A 129 -14.06 6.02 -7.45
C ASN A 129 -12.67 6.08 -8.09
N ILE A 130 -12.43 6.94 -9.09
CA ILE A 130 -11.09 7.20 -9.62
C ILE A 130 -10.29 8.08 -8.63
N ALA A 131 -8.96 8.05 -8.69
CA ALA A 131 -8.11 8.69 -7.69
C ALA A 131 -8.28 10.20 -7.49
N GLU A 132 -8.38 11.03 -8.54
CA GLU A 132 -8.52 12.48 -8.36
C GLU A 132 -9.79 12.86 -7.55
N PRO A 133 -11.00 12.41 -7.93
CA PRO A 133 -12.20 12.68 -7.13
C PRO A 133 -12.08 12.23 -5.68
N VAL A 134 -11.60 11.00 -5.47
CA VAL A 134 -11.50 10.40 -4.15
C VAL A 134 -10.52 11.17 -3.28
N ILE A 135 -9.32 11.50 -3.77
CA ILE A 135 -8.35 12.32 -3.01
C ILE A 135 -8.95 13.69 -2.64
N GLY A 136 -9.68 14.31 -3.56
CA GLY A 136 -10.38 15.57 -3.29
C GLY A 136 -11.51 15.46 -2.25
N GLU A 137 -12.18 14.31 -2.18
CA GLU A 137 -13.18 14.01 -1.15
C GLU A 137 -12.53 13.79 0.21
N ILE A 138 -11.43 13.02 0.27
CA ILE A 138 -10.66 12.79 1.50
C ILE A 138 -10.21 14.13 2.08
N GLY A 139 -9.65 15.02 1.25
CA GLY A 139 -9.21 16.36 1.68
C GLY A 139 -10.37 17.19 2.27
N GLN A 140 -11.53 17.16 1.63
CA GLN A 140 -12.73 17.84 2.16
C GLN A 140 -13.23 17.22 3.48
N LYS A 141 -13.14 15.90 3.64
CA LYS A 141 -13.57 15.25 4.88
C LYS A 141 -12.61 15.48 6.04
N LEU A 142 -11.31 15.60 5.77
CA LEU A 142 -10.32 15.97 6.79
C LEU A 142 -10.58 17.36 7.38
N GLU A 143 -11.10 18.29 6.58
CA GLU A 143 -11.50 19.63 7.05
C GLU A 143 -12.79 19.64 7.90
N ASN A 144 -13.58 18.55 7.88
CA ASN A 144 -14.88 18.48 8.53
C ASN A 144 -14.85 17.58 9.79
N ALA A 145 -15.56 17.97 10.85
CA ALA A 145 -15.72 17.12 12.03
C ALA A 145 -16.57 15.88 11.70
N GLY A 146 -16.04 14.68 11.94
CA GLY A 146 -16.75 13.40 11.68
C GLY A 146 -16.03 12.41 10.74
N PHE A 147 -14.71 12.51 10.62
CA PHE A 147 -13.87 11.66 9.79
C PHE A 147 -13.58 10.28 10.42
N GLY A 148 -13.67 9.20 9.64
CA GLY A 148 -13.34 7.83 10.03
C GLY A 148 -12.18 7.22 9.23
N ALA A 149 -11.62 6.11 9.70
CA ALA A 149 -10.45 5.50 9.06
C ALA A 149 -10.72 5.03 7.61
N LYS A 150 -11.96 4.59 7.34
CA LYS A 150 -12.42 4.20 5.99
C LYS A 150 -12.62 5.39 5.06
N ASP A 151 -12.68 6.60 5.60
CA ASP A 151 -12.68 7.82 4.79
C ASP A 151 -11.26 8.19 4.36
N LEU A 152 -10.21 7.69 5.02
CA LEU A 152 -8.82 7.94 4.64
C LEU A 152 -8.34 6.94 3.58
N VAL A 153 -8.70 5.67 3.74
CA VAL A 153 -8.25 4.57 2.88
C VAL A 153 -9.43 4.03 2.07
N PRO A 154 -9.48 4.29 0.74
CA PRO A 154 -10.53 3.77 -0.13
C PRO A 154 -10.52 2.24 -0.16
N THR A 155 -11.70 1.63 -0.23
CA THR A 155 -11.86 0.17 -0.37
C THR A 155 -12.28 -0.27 -1.78
N ASN A 156 -12.61 0.69 -2.65
CA ASN A 156 -12.93 0.41 -4.05
C ASN A 156 -11.64 0.17 -4.85
N THR A 157 -11.58 -0.93 -5.60
CA THR A 157 -10.43 -1.31 -6.41
C THR A 157 -10.13 -0.31 -7.53
N THR A 158 -11.15 0.34 -8.08
CA THR A 158 -11.04 1.34 -9.16
C THR A 158 -10.08 2.47 -8.80
N TYR A 159 -10.07 2.87 -7.53
CA TYR A 159 -9.18 3.91 -7.02
C TYR A 159 -7.71 3.53 -7.26
N TYR A 160 -7.31 2.36 -6.78
CA TYR A 160 -5.93 1.88 -6.91
C TYR A 160 -5.59 1.48 -8.35
N GLU A 161 -6.52 0.87 -9.08
CA GLU A 161 -6.34 0.53 -10.50
C GLU A 161 -6.09 1.78 -11.35
N SER A 162 -6.67 2.92 -10.98
CA SER A 162 -6.41 4.19 -11.68
C SER A 162 -4.97 4.70 -11.46
N ILE A 163 -4.34 4.35 -10.34
CA ILE A 163 -2.99 4.80 -9.97
C ILE A 163 -1.92 3.82 -10.47
N LEU A 164 -2.13 2.51 -10.26
CA LEU A 164 -1.11 1.48 -10.43
C LEU A 164 -1.42 0.47 -11.56
N GLY A 165 -2.53 0.65 -12.28
CA GLY A 165 -3.02 -0.34 -13.24
C GLY A 165 -3.72 -1.52 -12.56
N GLY A 166 -4.20 -2.46 -13.37
CA GLY A 166 -5.01 -3.59 -12.91
C GLY A 166 -4.35 -4.46 -11.84
N ILE A 167 -5.14 -5.05 -10.95
CA ILE A 167 -4.64 -5.91 -9.88
C ILE A 167 -4.03 -7.20 -10.48
N PRO A 168 -2.79 -7.57 -10.13
CA PRO A 168 -2.09 -8.71 -10.73
C PRO A 168 -2.50 -10.07 -10.12
N TRP A 169 -3.76 -10.48 -10.29
CA TRP A 169 -4.32 -11.68 -9.64
C TRP A 169 -3.53 -12.99 -9.89
N THR A 170 -2.85 -13.10 -11.03
CA THR A 170 -2.24 -14.36 -11.49
C THR A 170 -0.77 -14.25 -11.88
N ILE A 171 -0.20 -13.04 -11.86
CA ILE A 171 1.14 -12.77 -12.39
C ILE A 171 2.10 -12.37 -11.26
N GLY A 172 3.39 -12.65 -11.45
CA GLY A 172 4.44 -12.29 -10.50
C GLY A 172 4.82 -10.81 -10.55
N VAL A 173 5.72 -10.41 -9.66
CA VAL A 173 6.17 -9.01 -9.54
C VAL A 173 6.80 -8.50 -10.84
N ASP A 174 7.73 -9.25 -11.43
CA ASP A 174 8.47 -8.79 -12.62
C ASP A 174 7.56 -8.64 -13.84
N GLU A 175 6.64 -9.59 -14.04
CA GLU A 175 5.63 -9.54 -15.11
C GLU A 175 4.65 -8.38 -14.88
N TYR A 176 4.19 -8.17 -13.65
CA TYR A 176 3.33 -7.03 -13.32
C TYR A 176 4.02 -5.69 -13.62
N ILE A 177 5.29 -5.54 -13.25
CA ILE A 177 6.04 -4.31 -13.50
C ILE A 177 6.18 -4.07 -15.01
N ALA A 178 6.64 -5.08 -15.75
CA ALA A 178 6.92 -4.97 -17.18
C ALA A 178 5.65 -4.78 -18.03
N ASP A 179 4.61 -5.57 -17.77
CA ASP A 179 3.46 -5.69 -18.66
C ASP A 179 2.27 -4.83 -18.22
N THR A 180 2.22 -4.40 -16.95
CA THR A 180 1.09 -3.63 -16.41
C THR A 180 1.52 -2.26 -15.89
N LEU A 181 2.37 -2.19 -14.86
CA LEU A 181 2.66 -0.93 -14.16
C LEU A 181 3.40 0.07 -15.06
N MET A 182 4.51 -0.33 -15.69
CA MET A 182 5.31 0.58 -16.51
C MET A 182 4.53 1.12 -17.71
N PRO A 183 3.83 0.28 -18.52
CA PRO A 183 2.97 0.77 -19.60
C PRO A 183 1.86 1.71 -19.10
N HIS A 184 1.25 1.41 -17.95
CA HIS A 184 0.23 2.26 -17.33
C HIS A 184 0.78 3.64 -16.95
N LEU A 185 1.92 3.69 -16.26
CA LEU A 185 2.60 4.94 -15.89
C LEU A 185 3.01 5.76 -17.13
N THR A 186 3.56 5.12 -18.18
CA THR A 186 3.91 5.79 -19.45
C THR A 186 2.68 6.41 -20.13
N ALA A 187 1.56 5.68 -20.15
CA ALA A 187 0.32 6.18 -20.73
C ALA A 187 -0.23 7.38 -19.95
N MET A 188 -0.11 7.38 -18.62
CA MET A 188 -0.50 8.51 -17.78
C MET A 188 0.37 9.74 -18.03
N PHE A 189 1.69 9.59 -18.07
CA PHE A 189 2.61 10.69 -18.40
C PHE A 189 2.31 11.33 -19.75
N SER A 190 2.08 10.50 -20.76
CA SER A 190 1.79 10.97 -22.13
C SER A 190 0.49 11.79 -22.21
N ARG A 191 -0.44 11.55 -21.29
CA ARG A 191 -1.76 12.20 -21.27
C ARG A 191 -1.81 13.42 -20.34
N ASN A 192 -1.17 13.34 -19.18
CA ASN A 192 -1.11 14.40 -18.20
C ASN A 192 0.22 14.30 -17.43
N PRO A 193 1.25 15.07 -17.83
CA PRO A 193 2.57 15.02 -17.20
C PRO A 193 2.53 15.24 -15.68
N THR A 194 1.64 16.11 -15.18
CA THR A 194 1.51 16.39 -13.74
C THR A 194 0.98 15.18 -12.96
N TRP A 195 -0.10 14.55 -13.43
CA TRP A 195 -0.65 13.35 -12.79
C TRP A 195 0.26 12.13 -12.99
N GLY A 196 0.88 12.01 -14.18
CA GLY A 196 1.89 10.99 -14.44
C GLY A 196 3.06 11.08 -13.46
N LEU A 197 3.55 12.30 -13.19
CA LEU A 197 4.63 12.54 -12.24
C LEU A 197 4.25 12.14 -10.81
N ARG A 198 3.06 12.51 -10.34
CA ARG A 198 2.54 12.08 -9.02
C ARG A 198 2.46 10.57 -8.89
N CYS A 199 1.83 9.89 -9.85
CA CYS A 199 1.69 8.43 -9.81
C CYS A 199 3.05 7.72 -9.88
N MET A 200 3.99 8.26 -10.65
CA MET A 200 5.36 7.75 -10.71
C MET A 200 6.10 7.94 -9.39
N GLN A 201 6.09 9.15 -8.83
CA GLN A 201 6.68 9.45 -7.51
C GLN A 201 6.14 8.50 -6.43
N ALA A 202 4.83 8.26 -6.45
CA ALA A 202 4.15 7.31 -5.57
C ALA A 202 4.54 5.84 -5.80
N SER A 203 4.93 5.46 -7.02
CA SER A 203 5.24 4.07 -7.39
C SER A 203 6.73 3.71 -7.32
N CYS A 204 7.62 4.71 -7.31
CA CYS A 204 9.08 4.54 -7.27
C CYS A 204 9.63 4.11 -5.89
N VAL A 205 8.80 3.50 -5.05
CA VAL A 205 9.20 2.85 -3.80
C VAL A 205 10.07 1.60 -4.05
N SER A 206 9.91 0.97 -5.22
CA SER A 206 10.70 -0.18 -5.67
C SER A 206 11.85 0.23 -6.57
N GLU A 207 12.99 -0.46 -6.43
CA GLU A 207 14.16 -0.30 -7.31
C GLU A 207 13.87 -0.75 -8.74
N ARG A 208 12.91 -1.66 -8.91
CA ARG A 208 12.48 -2.19 -10.20
C ARG A 208 11.67 -1.18 -11.03
N VAL A 209 11.22 -0.08 -10.43
CA VAL A 209 10.48 0.99 -11.12
C VAL A 209 11.43 2.14 -11.45
N ASP A 210 11.93 2.16 -12.68
CA ASP A 210 12.81 3.22 -13.17
C ASP A 210 12.01 4.41 -13.74
N PRO A 211 12.12 5.62 -13.17
CA PRO A 211 11.41 6.80 -13.68
C PRO A 211 11.93 7.30 -15.04
N VAL A 212 13.16 6.94 -15.45
CA VAL A 212 13.79 7.51 -16.65
C VAL A 212 13.07 7.06 -17.94
N PRO A 213 12.84 5.76 -18.20
CA PRO A 213 12.13 5.31 -19.40
C PRO A 213 10.70 5.83 -19.48
N LEU A 214 10.02 6.02 -18.33
CA LEU A 214 8.61 6.45 -18.27
C LEU A 214 8.39 7.83 -18.89
N THR A 215 9.41 8.68 -18.87
CA THR A 215 9.32 10.08 -19.33
C THR A 215 10.01 10.32 -20.67
N ALA A 216 10.50 9.27 -21.34
CA ALA A 216 11.27 9.41 -22.58
C ALA A 216 10.54 10.21 -23.67
N SER A 217 9.22 10.04 -23.79
CA SER A 217 8.37 10.75 -24.77
C SER A 217 7.90 12.14 -24.35
N VAL A 218 8.12 12.54 -23.09
CA VAL A 218 7.65 13.82 -22.54
C VAL A 218 8.67 14.91 -22.86
N SER A 219 8.18 16.08 -23.27
CA SER A 219 9.05 17.23 -23.55
C SER A 219 9.70 17.76 -22.26
N ASN A 220 10.89 18.35 -22.38
CA ASN A 220 11.60 18.94 -21.24
C ASN A 220 10.77 20.05 -20.56
N ASP A 221 10.03 20.86 -21.33
CA ASP A 221 9.24 21.97 -20.81
C ASP A 221 7.99 21.48 -20.06
N ASP A 222 7.27 20.48 -20.61
CA ASP A 222 6.12 19.88 -19.94
C ASP A 222 6.54 19.20 -18.63
N LEU A 223 7.69 18.52 -18.64
CA LEU A 223 8.21 17.83 -17.47
C LEU A 223 8.68 18.81 -16.38
N LEU A 224 9.37 19.89 -16.75
CA LEU A 224 9.71 20.96 -15.80
C LEU A 224 8.47 21.66 -15.27
N SER A 225 7.45 21.89 -16.12
CA SER A 225 6.17 22.44 -15.68
C SER A 225 5.49 21.53 -14.66
N ALA A 226 5.51 20.22 -14.88
CA ALA A 226 4.98 19.23 -13.93
C ALA A 226 5.75 19.27 -12.60
N ILE A 227 7.10 19.23 -12.63
CA ILE A 227 7.95 19.31 -11.44
C ILE A 227 7.71 20.61 -10.67
N ASN A 228 7.64 21.75 -11.36
CA ASN A 228 7.38 23.04 -10.71
C ASN A 228 5.97 23.12 -10.11
N SER A 229 5.00 22.38 -10.66
CA SER A 229 3.62 22.36 -10.17
C SER A 229 3.44 21.53 -8.91
N ILE A 230 4.21 20.46 -8.71
CA ILE A 230 4.02 19.54 -7.56
C ILE A 230 5.21 19.50 -6.61
N GLY A 231 6.35 20.06 -7.01
CA GLY A 231 7.60 20.06 -6.26
C GLY A 231 8.43 18.80 -6.49
N HIS A 232 9.50 18.66 -5.69
CA HIS A 232 10.42 17.52 -5.79
C HIS A 232 9.88 16.23 -5.13
N GLY A 233 8.77 16.33 -4.39
CA GLY A 233 8.21 15.25 -3.57
C GLY A 233 8.28 15.56 -2.07
N GLN A 234 7.32 15.03 -1.32
CA GLN A 234 7.28 15.14 0.15
C GLN A 234 7.80 13.89 0.85
N THR A 235 7.87 12.76 0.15
CA THR A 235 8.31 11.47 0.71
C THR A 235 9.70 11.09 0.16
N PRO A 236 10.47 10.23 0.88
CA PRO A 236 11.82 9.84 0.47
C PRO A 236 11.90 9.33 -0.97
N PHE A 237 10.98 8.44 -1.36
CA PHE A 237 10.99 7.80 -2.66
C PHE A 237 10.46 8.71 -3.78
N ALA A 238 9.56 9.65 -3.48
CA ALA A 238 9.17 10.69 -4.42
C ALA A 238 10.35 11.61 -4.77
N VAL A 239 11.14 12.01 -3.76
CA VAL A 239 12.35 12.81 -3.94
C VAL A 239 13.41 12.04 -4.73
N LEU A 240 13.62 10.75 -4.43
CA LEU A 240 14.49 9.88 -5.22
C LEU A 240 14.05 9.79 -6.69
N ALA A 241 12.75 9.65 -6.94
CA ALA A 241 12.20 9.56 -8.29
C ALA A 241 12.48 10.84 -9.09
N THR A 242 12.23 12.00 -8.47
CA THR A 242 12.56 13.32 -9.06
C THR A 242 14.06 13.45 -9.32
N TYR A 243 14.91 13.03 -8.37
CA TYR A 243 16.35 13.08 -8.51
C TYR A 243 16.84 12.25 -9.71
N LYS A 244 16.41 10.99 -9.82
CA LYS A 244 16.78 10.09 -10.92
C LYS A 244 16.38 10.69 -12.27
N LEU A 245 15.14 11.16 -12.35
CA LEU A 245 14.58 11.76 -13.55
C LEU A 245 15.33 13.04 -13.95
N ALA A 246 15.53 13.98 -13.02
CA ALA A 246 16.22 15.23 -13.31
C ALA A 246 17.69 15.01 -13.67
N SER A 247 18.37 14.10 -12.96
CA SER A 247 19.77 13.74 -13.25
C SER A 247 19.94 13.17 -14.66
N SER A 248 18.97 12.37 -15.13
CA SER A 248 19.01 11.81 -16.49
C SER A 248 18.91 12.86 -17.61
N ARG A 249 18.34 14.03 -17.31
CA ARG A 249 18.13 15.15 -18.26
C ARG A 249 19.14 16.27 -18.11
N ALA A 250 19.87 16.33 -16.99
CA ALA A 250 20.75 17.43 -16.62
C ALA A 250 21.89 17.69 -17.62
N SER A 251 22.37 16.68 -18.34
CA SER A 251 23.41 16.85 -19.37
C SER A 251 22.91 17.57 -20.63
N GLY A 252 21.61 17.48 -20.92
CA GLY A 252 20.99 18.12 -22.08
C GLY A 252 20.29 19.44 -21.76
N ASP A 253 19.98 19.71 -20.50
CA ASP A 253 19.25 20.92 -20.07
C ASP A 253 19.59 21.28 -18.61
N GLU A 254 20.30 22.40 -18.42
CA GLU A 254 20.81 22.87 -17.13
C GLU A 254 19.69 23.13 -16.10
N ARG A 255 18.45 23.38 -16.54
CA ARG A 255 17.31 23.57 -15.63
C ARG A 255 17.08 22.32 -14.78
N PHE A 256 17.30 21.13 -15.34
CA PHE A 256 17.20 19.88 -14.59
C PHE A 256 18.38 19.65 -13.65
N ALA A 257 19.57 20.20 -13.93
CA ALA A 257 20.71 20.09 -13.02
C ALA A 257 20.39 20.74 -11.65
N LYS A 258 19.69 21.87 -11.65
CA LYS A 258 19.24 22.55 -10.41
C LYS A 258 18.22 21.72 -9.63
N VAL A 259 17.27 21.10 -10.34
CA VAL A 259 16.27 20.20 -9.73
C VAL A 259 16.95 18.97 -9.11
N ALA A 260 17.87 18.34 -9.85
CA ALA A 260 18.64 17.18 -9.38
C ALA A 260 19.47 17.54 -8.14
N GLN A 261 20.13 18.70 -8.16
CA GLN A 261 20.91 19.20 -7.03
C GLN A 261 20.04 19.37 -5.78
N ALA A 262 18.89 20.04 -5.92
CA ALA A 262 17.98 20.27 -4.81
C ALA A 262 17.39 18.97 -4.24
N ALA A 263 16.98 18.03 -5.10
CA ALA A 263 16.44 16.74 -4.67
C ALA A 263 17.49 15.89 -3.93
N LEU A 264 18.73 15.81 -4.43
CA LEU A 264 19.79 15.07 -3.75
C LEU A 264 20.21 15.73 -2.43
N GLN A 265 20.25 17.07 -2.38
CA GLN A 265 20.52 17.80 -1.14
C GLN A 265 19.42 17.52 -0.10
N GLN A 266 18.14 17.50 -0.51
CA GLN A 266 17.03 17.14 0.37
C GLN A 266 17.15 15.71 0.92
N LEU A 267 17.51 14.72 0.09
CA LEU A 267 17.78 13.35 0.54
C LEU A 267 18.90 13.30 1.58
N PHE A 268 19.99 14.03 1.33
CA PHE A 268 21.14 14.09 2.21
C PHE A 268 20.80 14.74 3.57
N ASP A 269 20.17 15.91 3.55
CA ASP A 269 19.84 16.67 4.76
C ASP A 269 18.93 15.85 5.67
N ARG A 270 17.83 15.31 5.12
CA ARG A 270 16.87 14.50 5.88
C ARG A 270 17.48 13.21 6.46
N THR A 271 18.42 12.60 5.75
CA THR A 271 19.11 11.39 6.23
C THR A 271 20.06 11.70 7.40
N THR A 272 20.79 12.83 7.33
CA THR A 272 21.90 13.12 8.24
C THR A 272 21.48 13.89 9.48
N THR A 273 20.53 14.82 9.37
CA THR A 273 20.01 15.52 10.54
C THR A 273 18.95 14.69 11.28
N GLY A 274 18.26 13.81 10.56
CA GLY A 274 17.06 13.13 11.08
C GLY A 274 15.92 14.10 11.39
N ASP A 275 16.05 15.38 10.99
CA ASP A 275 15.04 16.38 11.27
C ASP A 275 13.82 16.13 10.40
N ASP A 276 12.73 15.77 11.05
CA ASP A 276 11.39 15.86 10.50
C ASP A 276 10.55 16.92 11.19
N PRO A 277 10.78 18.21 10.88
CA PRO A 277 10.13 19.30 11.60
C PRO A 277 8.60 19.22 11.52
N ARG A 278 8.08 18.63 10.44
CA ARG A 278 6.64 18.51 10.17
C ARG A 278 6.00 17.23 10.68
N GLY A 279 6.76 16.19 11.03
CA GLY A 279 6.20 14.86 11.38
C GLY A 279 5.63 14.08 10.19
N LEU A 280 6.01 14.42 8.95
CA LEU A 280 5.53 13.75 7.74
C LEU A 280 6.00 12.29 7.63
N ASP A 281 7.16 11.95 8.17
CA ASP A 281 7.69 10.59 8.14
C ASP A 281 6.87 9.67 9.04
N GLU A 282 6.54 10.13 10.25
CA GLU A 282 5.66 9.42 11.18
C GLU A 282 4.26 9.25 10.59
N LEU A 283 3.71 10.31 9.99
CA LEU A 283 2.41 10.25 9.32
C LEU A 283 2.44 9.29 8.11
N LEU A 284 3.50 9.30 7.30
CA LEU A 284 3.68 8.36 6.19
C LEU A 284 3.63 6.92 6.68
N ILE A 285 4.40 6.59 7.72
CA ILE A 285 4.45 5.24 8.30
C ILE A 285 3.07 4.84 8.86
N ALA A 286 2.41 5.74 9.60
CA ALA A 286 1.08 5.50 10.14
C ALA A 286 0.06 5.22 9.02
N LEU A 287 0.08 6.02 7.95
CA LEU A 287 -0.76 5.84 6.77
C LEU A 287 -0.48 4.53 6.03
N VAL A 288 0.80 4.12 5.89
CA VAL A 288 1.18 2.83 5.29
C VAL A 288 0.56 1.68 6.10
N LYS A 289 0.74 1.68 7.43
CA LYS A 289 0.18 0.65 8.33
C LYS A 289 -1.35 0.61 8.28
N LEU A 290 -1.99 1.78 8.29
CA LEU A 290 -3.45 1.88 8.18
C LEU A 290 -3.96 1.34 6.84
N THR A 291 -3.27 1.68 5.75
CA THR A 291 -3.63 1.25 4.39
C THR A 291 -3.58 -0.27 4.29
N LEU A 292 -2.49 -0.90 4.73
CA LEU A 292 -2.36 -2.36 4.75
C LEU A 292 -3.46 -3.02 5.57
N SER A 293 -3.72 -2.49 6.78
CA SER A 293 -4.76 -3.02 7.67
C SER A 293 -6.16 -2.97 7.02
N ILE A 294 -6.55 -1.83 6.46
CA ILE A 294 -7.87 -1.67 5.85
C ILE A 294 -7.99 -2.54 4.60
N MET A 295 -6.95 -2.60 3.76
CA MET A 295 -6.94 -3.47 2.58
C MET A 295 -7.06 -4.95 2.94
N GLY A 296 -6.31 -5.41 3.95
CA GLY A 296 -6.35 -6.80 4.40
C GLY A 296 -7.68 -7.22 5.05
N GLN A 297 -8.50 -6.25 5.45
CA GLN A 297 -9.85 -6.49 5.98
C GLN A 297 -10.96 -6.32 4.92
N ALA A 298 -10.69 -5.65 3.80
CA ALA A 298 -11.67 -5.40 2.76
C ALA A 298 -11.73 -6.58 1.78
N GLU A 299 -12.92 -7.17 1.62
CA GLU A 299 -13.13 -8.45 0.90
C GLU A 299 -12.38 -8.57 -0.44
N GLN A 300 -12.51 -7.58 -1.32
CA GLN A 300 -11.85 -7.61 -2.64
C GLN A 300 -10.34 -7.37 -2.55
N LEU A 301 -9.90 -6.45 -1.68
CA LEU A 301 -8.49 -6.06 -1.57
C LEU A 301 -7.68 -7.08 -0.79
N ALA A 302 -8.27 -7.76 0.19
CA ALA A 302 -7.62 -8.80 1.00
C ALA A 302 -7.12 -9.97 0.15
N LEU A 303 -7.79 -10.23 -0.99
CA LEU A 303 -7.40 -11.26 -1.96
C LEU A 303 -6.26 -10.81 -2.88
N ALA A 304 -5.97 -9.51 -2.96
CA ALA A 304 -4.93 -9.00 -3.84
C ALA A 304 -3.54 -9.48 -3.37
N PRO A 305 -2.58 -9.70 -4.29
CA PRO A 305 -1.23 -10.12 -3.93
C PRO A 305 -0.58 -9.18 -2.91
N VAL A 306 0.18 -9.74 -1.98
CA VAL A 306 0.77 -9.00 -0.85
C VAL A 306 1.73 -7.93 -1.36
N PHE A 307 2.62 -8.25 -2.31
CA PHE A 307 3.49 -7.25 -2.93
C PHE A 307 2.71 -6.06 -3.53
N TRP A 308 1.54 -6.30 -4.14
CA TRP A 308 0.73 -5.25 -4.74
C TRP A 308 0.06 -4.39 -3.67
N ARG A 309 -0.44 -4.99 -2.59
CA ARG A 309 -0.96 -4.24 -1.44
C ARG A 309 0.11 -3.38 -0.77
N ARG A 310 1.36 -3.86 -0.69
CA ARG A 310 2.50 -3.05 -0.21
C ARG A 310 2.78 -1.87 -1.14
N LEU A 311 2.79 -2.09 -2.46
CA LEU A 311 2.93 -0.99 -3.42
C LEU A 311 1.85 0.09 -3.20
N VAL A 312 0.60 -0.34 -3.08
CA VAL A 312 -0.54 0.53 -2.77
C VAL A 312 -0.33 1.28 -1.46
N ALA A 313 0.13 0.59 -0.42
CA ALA A 313 0.34 1.15 0.90
C ALA A 313 1.41 2.24 0.95
N PHE A 314 2.33 2.30 -0.02
CA PHE A 314 3.22 3.44 -0.20
C PHE A 314 2.66 4.49 -1.16
N ALA A 315 2.03 4.03 -2.26
CA ALA A 315 1.56 4.92 -3.30
C ALA A 315 0.42 5.83 -2.82
N HIS A 316 -0.56 5.27 -2.12
CA HIS A 316 -1.71 6.02 -1.64
C HIS A 316 -1.32 7.10 -0.63
N PRO A 317 -0.57 6.80 0.46
CA PRO A 317 -0.09 7.83 1.38
C PRO A 317 0.78 8.90 0.70
N THR A 318 1.67 8.51 -0.21
CA THR A 318 2.48 9.48 -0.98
C THR A 318 1.59 10.45 -1.74
N LEU A 319 0.57 9.96 -2.44
CA LEU A 319 -0.39 10.82 -3.15
C LEU A 319 -1.18 11.72 -2.22
N LEU A 320 -1.58 11.26 -1.03
CA LEU A 320 -2.26 12.10 -0.04
C LEU A 320 -1.35 13.23 0.44
N LEU A 321 -0.12 12.91 0.84
CA LEU A 321 0.85 13.88 1.36
C LEU A 321 1.28 14.90 0.28
N GLU A 322 1.28 14.51 -0.99
CA GLU A 322 1.58 15.42 -2.11
C GLU A 322 0.38 16.25 -2.56
N SER A 323 -0.85 15.78 -2.32
CA SER A 323 -2.07 16.45 -2.78
C SER A 323 -2.72 17.32 -1.71
N MET A 324 -2.35 17.13 -0.44
CA MET A 324 -2.97 17.81 0.71
C MET A 324 -1.99 18.76 1.38
N ASN A 325 -2.48 19.95 1.70
CA ASN A 325 -1.71 20.93 2.47
C ASN A 325 -2.08 20.83 3.96
N ILE A 326 -1.53 19.82 4.63
CA ILE A 326 -1.77 19.56 6.06
C ILE A 326 -0.82 20.43 6.89
N SER A 327 -1.35 21.15 7.89
CA SER A 327 -0.49 21.96 8.79
C SER A 327 0.38 21.07 9.68
N GLU A 328 1.47 21.60 10.26
CA GLU A 328 2.38 20.78 11.09
C GLU A 328 1.69 20.19 12.33
N ASP A 329 0.84 20.96 13.00
CA ASP A 329 0.07 20.49 14.15
C ASP A 329 -0.92 19.38 13.71
N ASP A 330 -1.61 19.58 12.59
CA ASP A 330 -2.55 18.58 12.05
C ASP A 330 -1.85 17.28 11.62
N VAL A 331 -0.59 17.33 11.18
CA VAL A 331 0.18 16.14 10.78
C VAL A 331 0.39 15.20 11.96
N ARG A 332 0.83 15.74 13.11
CA ARG A 332 1.07 14.95 14.33
C ARG A 332 -0.24 14.42 14.91
N ASP A 333 -1.25 15.29 15.00
CA ASP A 333 -2.58 14.90 15.48
C ASP A 333 -3.17 13.78 14.62
N LEU A 334 -2.99 13.83 13.30
CA LEU A 334 -3.45 12.79 12.39
C LEU A 334 -2.64 11.50 12.57
N ALA A 335 -1.32 11.56 12.72
CA ALA A 335 -0.48 10.39 12.95
C ALA A 335 -0.89 9.65 14.25
N ASP A 336 -1.06 10.38 15.35
CA ASP A 336 -1.52 9.85 16.63
C ASP A 336 -2.95 9.28 16.52
N TRP A 337 -3.84 9.99 15.81
CA TRP A 337 -5.21 9.54 15.56
C TRP A 337 -5.27 8.22 14.78
N ILE A 338 -4.35 8.03 13.82
CA ILE A 338 -4.21 6.78 13.06
C ILE A 338 -3.67 5.68 13.97
N ALA A 339 -2.59 5.95 14.71
CA ALA A 339 -1.96 4.99 15.61
C ALA A 339 -2.96 4.43 16.64
N ALA A 340 -3.81 5.29 17.21
CA ALA A 340 -4.86 4.90 18.16
C ALA A 340 -5.96 4.00 17.55
N ARG A 341 -6.03 3.87 16.21
CA ARG A 341 -7.02 3.06 15.48
C ARG A 341 -6.46 1.78 14.89
N LEU A 342 -5.14 1.53 15.00
CA LEU A 342 -4.57 0.24 14.66
C LEU A 342 -5.01 -0.79 15.72
N THR A 343 -5.84 -1.75 15.31
CA THR A 343 -6.42 -2.76 16.22
C THR A 343 -5.62 -4.06 16.19
N ARG A 344 -6.06 -5.06 16.97
CA ARG A 344 -5.48 -6.41 16.91
C ARG A 344 -5.66 -7.07 15.54
N GLU A 345 -6.77 -6.75 14.86
CA GLU A 345 -7.01 -7.17 13.48
C GLU A 345 -5.98 -6.57 12.52
N SER A 346 -5.51 -5.34 12.75
CA SER A 346 -4.40 -4.76 11.98
C SER A 346 -3.13 -5.60 12.11
N ALA A 347 -2.75 -5.98 13.33
CA ALA A 347 -1.59 -6.84 13.57
C ALA A 347 -1.78 -8.24 12.97
N ALA A 348 -3.01 -8.78 13.00
CA ALA A 348 -3.31 -10.07 12.40
C ALA A 348 -3.18 -10.04 10.86
N VAL A 349 -3.59 -8.96 10.21
CA VAL A 349 -3.36 -8.76 8.76
C VAL A 349 -1.87 -8.78 8.45
N GLU A 350 -1.05 -8.05 9.21
CA GLU A 350 0.40 -8.01 9.01
C GLU A 350 1.03 -9.40 9.13
N ILE A 351 0.67 -10.17 10.17
CA ILE A 351 1.17 -11.53 10.34
C ILE A 351 0.76 -12.44 9.17
N LEU A 352 -0.47 -12.30 8.65
CA LEU A 352 -0.91 -13.06 7.48
C LEU A 352 -0.16 -12.67 6.19
N ASP A 353 0.24 -11.40 6.06
CA ASP A 353 1.07 -10.93 4.97
C ASP A 353 2.49 -11.48 5.07
N GLU A 354 3.07 -11.51 6.27
CA GLU A 354 4.36 -12.12 6.55
C GLU A 354 4.37 -13.63 6.30
N LEU A 355 3.25 -14.32 6.58
CA LEU A 355 3.10 -15.73 6.21
C LEU A 355 3.17 -15.97 4.69
N ALA A 356 2.71 -15.02 3.89
CA ALA A 356 2.79 -15.13 2.43
C ALA A 356 4.18 -14.69 1.92
N GLU A 357 4.70 -13.58 2.46
CA GLU A 357 5.89 -12.87 2.00
C GLU A 357 6.72 -12.33 3.19
N PRO A 358 7.54 -13.18 3.86
CA PRO A 358 8.21 -12.83 5.12
C PRO A 358 9.40 -11.87 4.97
N GLY A 359 9.86 -11.59 3.74
CA GLY A 359 11.05 -10.77 3.50
C GLY A 359 10.85 -9.28 3.72
N TRP A 360 9.63 -8.84 4.02
CA TRP A 360 9.30 -7.42 4.25
C TRP A 360 8.23 -7.29 5.34
N ARG A 361 8.37 -6.26 6.20
CA ARG A 361 7.53 -6.01 7.37
C ARG A 361 7.34 -4.52 7.63
N THR A 362 6.20 -4.12 8.21
CA THR A 362 5.93 -2.70 8.48
C THR A 362 6.63 -2.22 9.74
N ASP A 363 6.97 -3.12 10.66
CA ASP A 363 7.70 -2.80 11.88
C ASP A 363 9.17 -2.44 11.66
N SER A 364 9.69 -2.64 10.45
CA SER A 364 10.99 -2.09 10.05
C SER A 364 10.91 -0.68 9.48
N LEU A 365 9.74 -0.05 9.44
CA LEU A 365 9.63 1.28 8.87
C LEU A 365 9.97 2.34 9.91
N HIS A 366 11.12 2.99 9.71
CA HIS A 366 11.52 4.20 10.42
C HIS A 366 11.83 5.32 9.44
N GLY A 367 11.50 6.56 9.79
CA GLY A 367 11.70 7.73 8.90
C GLY A 367 13.14 7.84 8.40
N GLN A 368 14.11 7.77 9.33
CA GLN A 368 15.53 7.82 8.99
C GLN A 368 15.96 6.67 8.06
N GLU A 369 15.43 5.46 8.24
CA GLU A 369 15.75 4.31 7.39
C GLU A 369 15.17 4.46 5.98
N LEU A 370 13.98 5.04 5.85
CA LEU A 370 13.36 5.35 4.55
C LEU A 370 14.20 6.39 3.78
N TRP A 371 14.61 7.48 4.43
CA TRP A 371 15.47 8.51 3.83
C TRP A 371 16.85 7.97 3.48
N ALA A 372 17.49 7.20 4.38
CA ALA A 372 18.77 6.56 4.12
C ALA A 372 18.69 5.58 2.94
N THR A 373 17.63 4.78 2.85
CA THR A 373 17.40 3.85 1.73
C THR A 373 17.25 4.63 0.41
N ALA A 374 16.49 5.72 0.41
CA ALA A 374 16.31 6.57 -0.76
C ALA A 374 17.64 7.25 -1.18
N LEU A 375 18.42 7.77 -0.23
CA LEU A 375 19.74 8.36 -0.48
C LEU A 375 20.71 7.32 -1.04
N LEU A 376 20.80 6.12 -0.46
CA LEU A 376 21.67 5.04 -0.92
C LEU A 376 21.38 4.70 -2.38
N ARG A 377 20.10 4.52 -2.73
CA ARG A 377 19.67 4.26 -4.11
C ARG A 377 19.99 5.43 -5.05
N GLY A 378 19.88 6.66 -4.58
CA GLY A 378 20.27 7.86 -5.34
C GLY A 378 21.78 7.91 -5.63
N LEU A 379 22.61 7.60 -4.63
CA LEU A 379 24.06 7.53 -4.79
C LEU A 379 24.49 6.38 -5.70
N GLN A 380 23.80 5.24 -5.66
CA GLN A 380 24.04 4.12 -6.59
C GLN A 380 23.63 4.43 -8.03
N PHE A 381 22.58 5.24 -8.21
CA PHE A 381 22.14 5.68 -9.54
C PHE A 381 23.10 6.70 -10.16
N SER A 382 23.72 7.56 -9.35
CA SER A 382 24.70 8.52 -9.85
C SER A 382 26.02 7.86 -10.20
N SER A 383 26.57 8.21 -11.36
CA SER A 383 28.02 8.02 -11.55
C SER A 383 28.75 8.81 -10.45
N ALA A 384 29.90 8.31 -9.97
CA ALA A 384 30.68 8.99 -8.93
C ALA A 384 30.94 10.48 -9.23
N SER A 385 31.09 10.84 -10.52
CA SER A 385 31.24 12.22 -11.00
C SER A 385 30.00 13.11 -10.83
N SER A 386 28.79 12.57 -10.91
CA SER A 386 27.54 13.33 -10.81
C SER A 386 27.18 13.65 -9.37
N ALA A 387 27.41 12.73 -8.43
CA ALA A 387 27.18 12.96 -7.00
C ALA A 387 28.15 14.02 -6.44
N SER A 388 29.43 13.94 -6.82
CA SER A 388 30.46 14.90 -6.39
C SER A 388 30.27 16.33 -6.91
N ALA A 389 29.42 16.51 -7.93
CA ALA A 389 29.05 17.84 -8.43
C ALA A 389 27.99 18.53 -7.54
N VAL A 390 27.29 17.76 -6.70
CA VAL A 390 26.20 18.24 -5.84
C VAL A 390 26.61 18.21 -4.38
N LEU A 391 27.11 17.07 -3.90
CA LEU A 391 27.56 16.89 -2.52
C LEU A 391 29.06 17.14 -2.44
N SER A 392 29.48 17.93 -1.45
CA SER A 392 30.90 18.11 -1.16
C SER A 392 31.56 16.78 -0.74
N PRO A 393 32.88 16.62 -0.89
CA PRO A 393 33.59 15.43 -0.43
C PRO A 393 33.37 15.11 1.06
N ALA A 394 33.19 16.14 1.89
CA ALA A 394 32.88 15.97 3.30
C ALA A 394 31.47 15.40 3.53
N GLN A 395 30.48 15.87 2.76
CA GLN A 395 29.11 15.34 2.79
C GLN A 395 29.05 13.90 2.29
N LEU A 396 29.75 13.56 1.20
CA LEU A 396 29.80 12.18 0.72
C LEU A 396 30.37 11.24 1.78
N LYS A 397 31.48 11.63 2.42
CA LYS A 397 32.06 10.84 3.52
C LYS A 397 31.11 10.71 4.71
N LEU A 398 30.37 11.76 5.04
CA LEU A 398 29.36 11.71 6.10
C LEU A 398 28.21 10.76 5.71
N ALA A 399 27.67 10.88 4.49
CA ALA A 399 26.65 9.98 3.97
C ALA A 399 27.11 8.53 4.01
N GLU A 400 28.30 8.22 3.50
CA GLU A 400 28.91 6.89 3.57
C GLU A 400 28.96 6.37 5.01
N SER A 401 29.41 7.20 5.98
CA SER A 401 29.48 6.79 7.38
C SER A 401 28.10 6.48 7.99
N HIS A 402 27.06 7.23 7.63
CA HIS A 402 25.69 6.95 8.08
C HIS A 402 25.11 5.70 7.40
N LEU A 403 25.36 5.53 6.10
CA LEU A 403 24.86 4.40 5.32
C LEU A 403 25.50 3.08 5.73
N VAL A 404 26.72 3.08 6.28
CA VAL A 404 27.32 1.87 6.89
C VAL A 404 26.46 1.31 8.02
N HIS A 405 25.69 2.16 8.71
CA HIS A 405 24.81 1.77 9.81
C HIS A 405 23.37 1.46 9.36
N VAL A 406 23.03 1.78 8.11
CA VAL A 406 21.69 1.54 7.55
C VAL A 406 21.84 0.68 6.31
N ALA A 407 21.59 -0.62 6.42
CA ALA A 407 21.78 -1.54 5.30
C ALA A 407 20.71 -1.41 4.19
N GLY A 408 19.86 -0.38 4.27
CA GLY A 408 18.71 -0.18 3.41
C GLY A 408 17.55 -1.08 3.80
N LEU A 409 16.33 -0.58 3.66
CA LEU A 409 15.13 -1.39 3.79
C LEU A 409 15.02 -2.33 2.58
N PRO A 410 14.55 -3.57 2.79
CA PRO A 410 14.24 -4.44 1.66
C PRO A 410 13.23 -3.76 0.74
N ASP A 411 13.39 -3.95 -0.57
CA ASP A 411 12.41 -3.46 -1.54
C ASP A 411 11.01 -4.00 -1.18
N PRO A 412 9.96 -3.16 -1.05
CA PRO A 412 8.61 -3.59 -0.71
C PRO A 412 8.01 -4.64 -1.65
N LEU A 413 8.51 -4.74 -2.89
CA LEU A 413 8.12 -5.75 -3.87
C LEU A 413 9.02 -7.00 -3.86
N SER A 414 10.00 -7.06 -2.96
CA SER A 414 10.94 -8.19 -2.82
C SER A 414 10.75 -8.95 -1.50
N GLY A 415 9.56 -8.84 -0.90
CA GLY A 415 9.22 -9.58 0.32
C GLY A 415 8.89 -11.06 0.08
N ALA A 416 8.80 -11.50 -1.17
CA ALA A 416 8.59 -12.90 -1.51
C ALA A 416 9.64 -13.80 -0.82
N ARG A 417 9.21 -15.02 -0.47
CA ARG A 417 10.09 -16.05 0.07
C ARG A 417 11.29 -16.22 -0.86
N ARG A 418 12.50 -16.01 -0.34
CA ARG A 418 13.70 -16.21 -1.12
C ARG A 418 13.91 -17.70 -1.31
N ASP A 419 14.09 -18.12 -2.56
CA ASP A 419 14.68 -19.42 -2.82
C ASP A 419 16.18 -19.34 -2.50
N TRP A 420 16.51 -19.53 -1.23
CA TRP A 420 17.90 -19.51 -0.78
C TRP A 420 18.74 -20.58 -1.49
N ALA A 421 18.16 -21.64 -2.07
CA ALA A 421 18.91 -22.59 -2.87
C ALA A 421 19.45 -21.96 -4.17
N ALA A 422 18.78 -20.93 -4.70
CA ALA A 422 19.21 -20.17 -5.86
C ALA A 422 20.18 -19.01 -5.51
N VAL A 423 20.28 -18.62 -4.24
CA VAL A 423 21.19 -17.56 -3.78
C VAL A 423 22.55 -18.15 -3.42
N THR A 424 23.52 -17.98 -4.31
CA THR A 424 24.92 -18.45 -4.14
C THR A 424 25.90 -17.35 -3.72
N THR A 425 25.46 -16.10 -3.64
CA THR A 425 26.26 -14.92 -3.28
C THR A 425 25.73 -14.30 -1.98
N ASN A 426 26.56 -13.54 -1.26
CA ASN A 426 26.19 -12.84 -0.02
C ASN A 426 25.79 -13.78 1.14
N THR A 427 26.64 -14.77 1.42
CA THR A 427 26.57 -15.57 2.66
C THR A 427 27.25 -14.82 3.80
N LEU A 428 26.62 -14.79 4.96
CA LEU A 428 27.20 -14.23 6.17
C LEU A 428 27.70 -15.38 7.06
N ASP A 429 29.00 -15.37 7.37
CA ASP A 429 29.63 -16.42 8.15
C ASP A 429 29.54 -16.16 9.67
N ALA A 430 29.81 -17.20 10.45
CA ALA A 430 29.63 -17.26 11.91
C ALA A 430 30.41 -16.21 12.73
N ASP A 431 31.31 -15.45 12.11
CA ASP A 431 32.09 -14.40 12.77
C ASP A 431 31.24 -13.18 13.18
N LEU A 432 30.05 -12.99 12.60
CA LEU A 432 29.11 -11.95 13.04
C LEU A 432 28.74 -12.15 14.52
N LEU A 433 28.38 -13.37 14.92
CA LEU A 433 28.03 -13.67 16.32
C LEU A 433 29.24 -13.47 17.25
N LYS A 434 30.46 -13.82 16.81
CA LYS A 434 31.67 -13.60 17.62
C LYS A 434 31.92 -12.11 17.88
N ASN A 435 31.68 -11.27 16.88
CA ASN A 435 31.82 -9.82 17.02
C ASN A 435 30.70 -9.22 17.88
N MET A 436 29.49 -9.79 17.81
CA MET A 436 28.36 -9.37 18.65
C MET A 436 28.51 -9.84 20.11
N ASP A 437 29.11 -11.01 20.34
CA ASP A 437 29.42 -11.52 21.68
C ASP A 437 30.61 -10.78 22.30
N ALA A 438 31.62 -10.43 21.50
CA ALA A 438 32.76 -9.62 21.96
C ALA A 438 32.36 -8.17 22.31
N ALA A 439 31.27 -7.66 21.73
CA ALA A 439 30.71 -6.36 22.06
C ALA A 439 29.92 -6.36 23.39
N ASN A 440 29.67 -7.52 23.99
CA ASN A 440 28.97 -7.71 25.27
C ASN A 440 29.75 -8.58 26.29
N PRO A 441 30.86 -8.09 26.84
CA PRO A 441 31.61 -8.83 27.86
C PRO A 441 30.88 -8.94 29.21
N ASP A 442 29.85 -8.11 29.46
CA ASP A 442 29.32 -7.86 30.80
C ASP A 442 27.97 -8.56 31.08
N GLY A 443 27.33 -9.16 30.06
CA GLY A 443 26.14 -10.01 30.21
C GLY A 443 24.86 -9.27 30.59
N SER A 444 24.71 -8.01 30.19
CA SER A 444 23.53 -7.19 30.53
C SER A 444 22.24 -7.72 29.87
N ALA A 445 21.11 -7.66 30.59
CA ALA A 445 19.81 -8.14 30.10
C ALA A 445 19.20 -7.30 28.96
N ALA A 446 19.76 -6.12 28.64
CA ALA A 446 19.29 -5.24 27.56
C ALA A 446 19.88 -5.57 26.17
N GLU A 447 20.87 -6.47 26.11
CA GLU A 447 21.55 -6.86 24.87
C GLU A 447 20.90 -7.93 23.99
N PRO A 448 20.09 -8.88 24.50
CA PRO A 448 19.48 -9.91 23.65
C PRO A 448 18.67 -9.31 22.50
N ILE A 449 17.82 -8.31 22.78
CA ILE A 449 16.94 -7.69 21.77
C ILE A 449 17.74 -7.01 20.65
N ARG A 450 18.83 -6.30 20.99
CA ARG A 450 19.68 -5.64 19.98
C ARG A 450 20.36 -6.67 19.06
N VAL A 451 20.85 -7.77 19.63
CA VAL A 451 21.46 -8.86 18.86
C VAL A 451 20.43 -9.49 17.92
N TRP A 452 19.25 -9.83 18.44
CA TRP A 452 18.18 -10.42 17.63
C TRP A 452 17.70 -9.47 16.54
N SER A 453 17.54 -8.18 16.84
CA SER A 453 17.15 -7.17 15.86
C SER A 453 18.17 -7.05 14.73
N ALA A 454 19.47 -6.99 15.06
CA ALA A 454 20.54 -6.98 14.07
C ALA A 454 20.57 -8.26 13.20
N LEU A 455 20.34 -9.43 13.81
CA LEU A 455 20.26 -10.69 13.06
C LEU A 455 19.08 -10.69 12.08
N VAL A 456 17.91 -10.21 12.49
CA VAL A 456 16.75 -10.12 11.58
C VAL A 456 17.05 -9.16 10.44
N HIS A 457 17.64 -8.01 10.74
CA HIS A 457 18.05 -7.03 9.73
C HIS A 457 19.02 -7.63 8.72
N HIS A 458 20.06 -8.34 9.19
CA HIS A 458 20.99 -9.02 8.30
C HIS A 458 20.34 -10.16 7.51
N ALA A 459 19.39 -10.89 8.10
CA ALA A 459 18.68 -11.97 7.43
C ALA A 459 17.82 -11.48 6.24
N GLN A 460 17.38 -10.23 6.26
CA GLN A 460 16.69 -9.61 5.12
C GLN A 460 17.61 -9.40 3.91
N ILE A 461 18.93 -9.46 4.09
CA ILE A 461 19.90 -9.14 3.03
C ILE A 461 20.73 -10.36 2.69
N TYR A 462 21.22 -11.07 3.70
CA TYR A 462 22.18 -12.15 3.59
C TYR A 462 21.56 -13.51 3.87
N ARG A 463 22.11 -14.54 3.22
CA ARG A 463 21.85 -15.93 3.59
C ARG A 463 22.75 -16.31 4.75
N PHE A 464 22.21 -16.90 5.80
CA PHE A 464 23.02 -17.42 6.89
C PHE A 464 23.50 -18.84 6.55
N GLY A 465 24.79 -19.11 6.79
CA GLY A 465 25.32 -20.46 6.71
C GLY A 465 24.76 -21.35 7.82
N GLU A 466 24.74 -22.67 7.60
CA GLU A 466 24.20 -23.62 8.58
C GLU A 466 24.91 -23.53 9.94
N ASP A 467 26.22 -23.28 9.96
CA ASP A 467 26.98 -23.09 11.20
C ASP A 467 26.49 -21.88 12.01
N LEU A 468 26.09 -20.80 11.33
CA LEU A 468 25.53 -19.61 11.97
C LEU A 468 24.11 -19.90 12.48
N LEU A 469 23.27 -20.54 11.67
CA LEU A 469 21.91 -20.93 12.06
C LEU A 469 21.92 -21.90 13.26
N ALA A 470 22.79 -22.90 13.26
CA ALA A 470 22.95 -23.83 14.39
C ALA A 470 23.32 -23.09 15.69
N ARG A 471 24.28 -22.15 15.63
CA ARG A 471 24.63 -21.31 16.79
C ARG A 471 23.48 -20.43 17.27
N ILE A 472 22.66 -19.93 16.34
CA ILE A 472 21.47 -19.14 16.67
C ILE A 472 20.44 -20.01 17.41
N ARG A 473 20.17 -21.23 16.91
CA ARG A 473 19.28 -22.21 17.55
C ARG A 473 19.79 -22.57 18.95
N ASP A 474 21.09 -22.83 19.10
CA ASP A 474 21.72 -23.14 20.40
C ASP A 474 21.63 -21.96 21.37
N ARG A 475 21.89 -20.74 20.88
CA ARG A 475 21.77 -19.51 21.69
C ARG A 475 20.36 -19.36 22.23
N LEU A 476 19.34 -19.43 21.38
CA LEU A 476 17.94 -19.32 21.80
C LEU A 476 17.57 -20.38 22.85
N ASN A 477 18.03 -21.62 22.67
CA ASN A 477 17.81 -22.71 23.62
C ASN A 477 18.48 -22.46 24.98
N SER A 478 19.63 -21.78 25.00
CA SER A 478 20.41 -21.48 26.21
C SER A 478 20.03 -20.17 26.91
N SER A 479 19.51 -19.17 26.17
CA SER A 479 19.28 -17.81 26.68
C SER A 479 17.91 -17.61 27.30
N MET A 480 16.94 -18.48 27.00
CA MET A 480 15.59 -18.35 27.50
C MET A 480 15.44 -19.12 28.82
N PRO A 481 14.91 -18.50 29.88
CA PRO A 481 14.73 -19.16 31.17
C PRO A 481 13.80 -20.40 31.06
N ALA A 482 13.98 -21.36 31.96
CA ALA A 482 13.22 -22.61 31.96
C ALA A 482 11.71 -22.39 32.13
N ALA A 483 10.90 -23.40 31.75
CA ALA A 483 9.44 -23.39 31.80
C ALA A 483 8.87 -22.71 33.08
N GLY A 484 7.98 -21.74 32.89
CA GLY A 484 7.33 -20.98 33.96
C GLY A 484 7.61 -19.46 33.97
N THR A 485 8.37 -18.93 33.00
CA THR A 485 8.53 -17.48 32.81
C THR A 485 7.36 -16.84 32.08
N ASN A 486 7.18 -15.55 32.35
CA ASN A 486 6.09 -14.78 31.77
C ASN A 486 6.38 -14.53 30.29
N LEU A 487 5.57 -15.12 29.40
CA LEU A 487 5.71 -14.99 27.94
C LEU A 487 5.75 -13.52 27.48
N SER A 488 5.15 -12.59 28.25
CA SER A 488 5.21 -11.16 27.94
C SER A 488 6.62 -10.58 28.02
N GLU A 489 7.49 -11.11 28.89
CA GLU A 489 8.87 -10.62 29.05
C GLU A 489 9.76 -11.05 27.88
N ASP A 490 9.52 -12.26 27.36
CA ASP A 490 10.30 -12.83 26.26
C ASP A 490 9.68 -12.60 24.87
N HIS A 491 8.50 -11.97 24.81
CA HIS A 491 7.69 -11.81 23.61
C HIS A 491 8.47 -11.24 22.41
N GLU A 492 9.14 -10.12 22.64
CA GLU A 492 9.85 -9.38 21.59
C GLU A 492 10.98 -10.22 21.00
N THR A 493 11.74 -10.93 21.86
CA THR A 493 12.78 -11.87 21.43
C THR A 493 12.20 -12.99 20.58
N LEU A 494 11.08 -13.60 21.00
CA LEU A 494 10.44 -14.69 20.25
C LEU A 494 9.91 -14.22 18.90
N VAL A 495 9.33 -13.01 18.81
CA VAL A 495 8.90 -12.40 17.55
C VAL A 495 10.08 -12.18 16.61
N LEU A 496 11.19 -11.63 17.11
CA LEU A 496 12.41 -11.46 16.32
C LEU A 496 12.95 -12.82 15.82
N CYS A 497 12.92 -13.86 16.65
CA CYS A 497 13.31 -15.21 16.24
C CYS A 497 12.36 -15.79 15.18
N CYS A 498 11.04 -15.58 15.29
CA CYS A 498 10.12 -15.97 14.23
C CYS A 498 10.43 -15.25 12.92
N ASN A 499 10.68 -13.93 12.97
CA ASN A 499 11.01 -13.14 11.79
C ASN A 499 12.28 -13.64 11.11
N LEU A 500 13.29 -13.98 11.92
CA LEU A 500 14.52 -14.58 11.45
C LEU A 500 14.27 -15.94 10.79
N ALA A 501 13.54 -16.83 11.47
CA ALA A 501 13.19 -18.16 10.95
C ALA A 501 12.41 -18.06 9.64
N SER A 502 11.44 -17.16 9.56
CA SER A 502 10.60 -16.92 8.39
C SER A 502 11.40 -16.38 7.20
N THR A 503 12.30 -15.43 7.45
CA THR A 503 13.13 -14.83 6.40
C THR A 503 14.17 -15.83 5.86
N GLN A 504 14.75 -16.66 6.73
CA GLN A 504 15.76 -17.66 6.36
C GLN A 504 15.16 -18.99 5.88
N GLY A 505 13.86 -19.23 6.12
CA GLY A 505 13.23 -20.52 5.88
C GLY A 505 13.71 -21.63 6.83
N ASP A 506 14.14 -21.27 8.04
CA ASP A 506 14.67 -22.22 9.04
C ASP A 506 13.52 -22.82 9.87
N ILE A 507 13.05 -23.99 9.44
CA ILE A 507 11.99 -24.76 10.12
C ILE A 507 12.38 -25.19 11.53
N ASP A 508 13.67 -25.47 11.77
CA ASP A 508 14.12 -25.95 13.07
C ASP A 508 14.08 -24.82 14.09
N LEU A 509 14.54 -23.63 13.71
CA LEU A 509 14.40 -22.43 14.55
C LEU A 509 12.93 -22.10 14.82
N ALA A 510 12.06 -22.16 13.80
CA ALA A 510 10.63 -21.98 13.97
C ALA A 510 10.00 -23.01 14.92
N ALA A 511 10.42 -24.28 14.85
CA ALA A 511 9.95 -25.33 15.73
C ALA A 511 10.37 -25.10 17.19
N ILE A 512 11.61 -24.63 17.42
CA ILE A 512 12.08 -24.24 18.76
C ILE A 512 11.21 -23.12 19.32
N VAL A 513 11.01 -22.04 18.55
CA VAL A 513 10.21 -20.88 18.97
C VAL A 513 8.77 -21.27 19.29
N ALA A 514 8.14 -22.08 18.43
CA ALA A 514 6.78 -22.55 18.66
C ALA A 514 6.68 -23.47 19.88
N ALA A 515 7.66 -24.36 20.11
CA ALA A 515 7.69 -25.20 21.30
C ALA A 515 7.75 -24.34 22.58
N ARG A 516 8.56 -23.28 22.60
CA ARG A 516 8.63 -22.35 23.73
C ARG A 516 7.32 -21.61 23.98
N ALA A 517 6.68 -21.11 22.92
CA ALA A 517 5.37 -20.48 23.03
C ALA A 517 4.32 -21.45 23.59
N ILE A 518 4.37 -22.72 23.18
CA ILE A 518 3.46 -23.77 23.67
C ILE A 518 3.72 -24.09 25.15
N GLU A 519 4.98 -24.29 25.55
CA GLU A 519 5.37 -24.55 26.94
C GLU A 519 4.95 -23.39 27.87
N ALA A 520 5.17 -22.15 27.43
CA ALA A 520 4.77 -20.96 28.19
C ALA A 520 3.24 -20.88 28.33
N GLY A 521 2.50 -21.15 27.25
CA GLY A 521 1.03 -21.20 27.26
C GLY A 521 0.47 -22.29 28.18
N GLU A 522 1.08 -23.49 28.18
CA GLU A 522 0.70 -24.62 29.05
C GLU A 522 0.80 -24.25 30.54
N SER A 523 1.84 -23.50 30.91
CA SER A 523 2.10 -23.11 32.30
C SER A 523 1.32 -21.88 32.79
N SER A 524 0.70 -21.11 31.87
CA SER A 524 0.08 -19.83 32.17
C SER A 524 -1.44 -19.89 32.25
N THR A 525 -2.01 -19.36 33.32
CA THR A 525 -3.47 -19.15 33.46
C THR A 525 -3.93 -17.79 32.91
N ASP A 526 -3.00 -16.97 32.43
CA ASP A 526 -3.30 -15.66 31.87
C ASP A 526 -3.82 -15.77 30.41
N PRO A 527 -5.02 -15.24 30.12
CA PRO A 527 -5.56 -15.24 28.76
C PRO A 527 -4.72 -14.49 27.72
N ALA A 528 -3.96 -13.47 28.13
CA ALA A 528 -3.08 -12.74 27.21
C ALA A 528 -1.91 -13.63 26.76
N SER A 529 -1.31 -14.39 27.67
CA SER A 529 -0.28 -15.40 27.36
C SER A 529 -0.75 -16.43 26.32
N ALA A 530 -1.98 -16.95 26.45
CA ALA A 530 -2.53 -17.90 25.48
C ALA A 530 -2.74 -17.28 24.08
N SER A 531 -3.18 -16.02 24.03
CA SER A 531 -3.31 -15.29 22.78
C SER A 531 -1.94 -15.07 22.13
N LEU A 532 -0.96 -14.63 22.93
CA LEU A 532 0.41 -14.38 22.50
C LEU A 532 1.10 -15.64 21.97
N ALA A 533 0.91 -16.78 22.65
CA ALA A 533 1.41 -18.06 22.18
C ALA A 533 0.83 -18.42 20.80
N ALA A 534 -0.46 -18.17 20.55
CA ALA A 534 -1.06 -18.37 19.24
C ALA A 534 -0.43 -17.46 18.17
N TYR A 535 -0.22 -16.17 18.46
CA TYR A 535 0.45 -15.24 17.53
C TYR A 535 1.86 -15.72 17.17
N ILE A 536 2.66 -16.11 18.17
CA ILE A 536 4.03 -16.59 17.95
C ILE A 536 4.04 -17.87 17.11
N VAL A 537 3.14 -18.83 17.39
CA VAL A 537 3.01 -20.06 16.58
C VAL A 537 2.62 -19.74 15.14
N ILE A 538 1.68 -18.83 14.91
CA ILE A 538 1.28 -18.43 13.56
C ILE A 538 2.47 -17.77 12.85
N LEU A 539 3.15 -16.83 13.50
CA LEU A 539 4.28 -16.12 12.91
C LEU A 539 5.45 -17.07 12.58
N ALA A 540 5.76 -18.02 13.47
CA ALA A 540 6.80 -19.04 13.25
C ALA A 540 6.51 -19.93 12.03
N ALA A 541 5.23 -20.14 11.71
CA ALA A 541 4.84 -20.90 10.52
C ALA A 541 5.30 -20.25 9.21
N GLY A 542 5.66 -18.97 9.27
CA GLY A 542 6.28 -18.23 8.19
C GLY A 542 7.61 -18.82 7.73
N ALA A 543 8.24 -19.77 8.45
CA ALA A 543 9.44 -20.47 7.96
C ALA A 543 9.16 -21.54 6.89
N ALA A 544 7.91 -21.99 6.73
CA ALA A 544 7.57 -23.03 5.76
C ALA A 544 7.74 -22.58 4.29
N LYS A 545 7.92 -23.55 3.39
CA LYS A 545 8.30 -23.27 1.99
C LYS A 545 7.34 -22.35 1.21
N ASP A 546 6.05 -22.39 1.53
CA ASP A 546 4.98 -21.65 0.85
C ASP A 546 3.80 -21.41 1.80
N LYS A 547 2.89 -20.51 1.41
CA LYS A 547 1.72 -20.14 2.24
C LYS A 547 0.85 -21.35 2.61
N PRO A 548 0.48 -22.28 1.69
CA PRO A 548 -0.25 -23.49 2.07
C PRO A 548 0.46 -24.34 3.13
N ALA A 549 1.78 -24.56 2.99
CA ALA A 549 2.58 -25.29 3.96
C ALA A 549 2.66 -24.56 5.31
N SER A 550 2.77 -23.23 5.30
CA SER A 550 2.70 -22.41 6.52
C SER A 550 1.37 -22.58 7.24
N LEU A 551 0.24 -22.52 6.52
CA LEU A 551 -1.08 -22.68 7.12
C LEU A 551 -1.29 -24.07 7.73
N GLU A 552 -0.78 -25.12 7.08
CA GLU A 552 -0.84 -26.50 7.58
C GLU A 552 0.06 -26.68 8.81
N TRP A 553 1.30 -26.19 8.75
CA TRP A 553 2.23 -26.25 9.88
C TRP A 553 1.67 -25.51 11.10
N ALA A 554 1.10 -24.32 10.90
CA ALA A 554 0.41 -23.58 11.95
C ALA A 554 -0.77 -24.39 12.51
N ALA A 555 -1.56 -25.04 11.65
CA ALA A 555 -2.72 -25.83 12.09
C ALA A 555 -2.33 -26.95 13.08
N GLU A 556 -1.23 -27.66 12.79
CA GLU A 556 -0.72 -28.73 13.66
C GLU A 556 -0.25 -28.20 15.02
N ARG A 557 0.51 -27.10 15.02
CA ARG A 557 1.06 -26.51 16.25
C ARG A 557 0.00 -25.81 17.10
N LEU A 558 -0.95 -25.13 16.47
CA LEU A 558 -2.10 -24.54 17.15
C LEU A 558 -3.00 -25.60 17.78
N LEU A 559 -3.14 -26.77 17.14
CA LEU A 559 -3.85 -27.90 17.74
C LEU A 559 -3.12 -28.45 18.97
N GLN A 560 -1.79 -28.56 18.91
CA GLN A 560 -0.97 -28.95 20.06
C GLN A 560 -1.11 -27.96 21.22
N LEU A 561 -1.09 -26.65 20.93
CA LEU A 561 -1.33 -25.60 21.90
C LEU A 561 -2.72 -25.75 22.54
N ALA A 562 -3.76 -25.91 21.73
CA ALA A 562 -5.13 -26.05 22.22
C ALA A 562 -5.32 -27.24 23.19
N TYR A 563 -4.59 -28.34 23.00
CA TYR A 563 -4.63 -29.50 23.92
C TYR A 563 -3.89 -29.28 25.24
N ARG A 564 -2.95 -28.33 25.29
CA ARG A 564 -2.08 -28.08 26.45
C ARG A 564 -2.50 -26.87 27.29
N LEU A 565 -3.29 -25.97 26.73
CA LEU A 565 -3.77 -24.79 27.46
C LEU A 565 -4.64 -25.19 28.66
N PRO A 566 -4.53 -24.49 29.80
CA PRO A 566 -5.47 -24.64 30.90
C PRO A 566 -6.91 -24.31 30.48
N HIS A 567 -7.87 -25.07 31.01
CA HIS A 567 -9.29 -24.84 30.75
C HIS A 567 -9.75 -23.45 31.23
N GLY A 568 -10.85 -22.96 30.65
CA GLY A 568 -11.47 -21.68 30.99
C GLY A 568 -10.93 -20.51 30.17
N ALA A 569 -10.52 -19.43 30.85
CA ALA A 569 -10.21 -18.15 30.22
C ALA A 569 -9.06 -18.19 29.19
N PRO A 570 -7.95 -18.95 29.39
CA PRO A 570 -6.91 -19.12 28.37
C PRO A 570 -7.43 -19.74 27.07
N CYS A 571 -8.19 -20.83 27.15
CA CYS A 571 -8.84 -21.47 26.00
C CYS A 571 -9.83 -20.53 25.29
N ALA A 572 -10.59 -19.73 26.04
CA ALA A 572 -11.49 -18.73 25.47
C ALA A 572 -10.75 -17.65 24.66
N ALA A 573 -9.65 -17.12 25.20
CA ALA A 573 -8.84 -16.11 24.52
C ALA A 573 -8.09 -16.65 23.31
N PHE A 574 -7.56 -17.88 23.41
CA PHE A 574 -7.01 -18.59 22.25
C PHE A 574 -8.07 -18.76 21.15
N ALA A 575 -9.27 -19.25 21.49
CA ALA A 575 -10.36 -19.43 20.53
C ALA A 575 -10.78 -18.11 19.85
N ALA A 576 -10.82 -17.01 20.62
CA ALA A 576 -11.09 -15.67 20.08
C ALA A 576 -10.00 -15.23 19.09
N THR A 577 -8.73 -15.44 19.42
CA THR A 577 -7.59 -15.14 18.54
C THR A 577 -7.66 -15.97 17.24
N ILE A 578 -7.91 -17.27 17.32
CA ILE A 578 -8.07 -18.12 16.12
C ILE A 578 -9.25 -17.69 15.28
N THR A 579 -10.37 -17.33 15.90
CA THR A 579 -11.56 -16.83 15.19
C THR A 579 -11.26 -15.55 14.42
N MET A 580 -10.54 -14.61 15.05
CA MET A 580 -10.11 -13.36 14.41
C MET A 580 -9.28 -13.62 13.15
N PHE A 581 -8.22 -14.43 13.24
CA PHE A 581 -7.41 -14.78 12.07
C PHE A 581 -8.21 -15.50 10.98
N GLN A 582 -9.05 -16.49 11.36
CA GLN A 582 -9.84 -17.22 10.37
C GLN A 582 -10.79 -16.31 9.58
N ARG A 583 -11.29 -15.22 10.17
CA ARG A 583 -12.14 -14.25 9.45
C ARG A 583 -11.38 -13.53 8.34
N LEU A 584 -10.07 -13.32 8.50
CA LEU A 584 -9.19 -12.67 7.53
C LEU A 584 -8.65 -13.65 6.47
N ILE A 585 -8.64 -14.96 6.75
CA ILE A 585 -8.22 -15.99 5.80
C ILE A 585 -9.39 -16.35 4.85
N PRO A 586 -9.17 -16.37 3.52
CA PRO A 586 -10.16 -16.81 2.55
C PRO A 586 -10.74 -18.19 2.91
N PHE A 587 -12.04 -18.39 2.73
CA PHE A 587 -12.74 -19.58 3.22
C PHE A 587 -12.07 -20.91 2.79
N GLN A 588 -11.64 -20.99 1.53
CA GLN A 588 -10.96 -22.16 0.94
C GLN A 588 -9.58 -22.47 1.54
N GLU A 589 -8.94 -21.48 2.17
CA GLU A 589 -7.60 -21.59 2.77
C GLU A 589 -7.64 -21.87 4.27
N ARG A 590 -8.81 -21.81 4.93
CA ARG A 590 -8.90 -22.03 6.37
C ARG A 590 -8.47 -23.46 6.75
N ARG A 591 -7.55 -23.58 7.72
CA ARG A 591 -7.03 -24.88 8.22
C ARG A 591 -7.17 -25.08 9.73
N TRP A 592 -7.47 -24.03 10.51
CA TRP A 592 -7.34 -24.05 11.97
C TRP A 592 -8.62 -24.45 12.74
N ALA A 593 -9.62 -25.00 12.06
CA ALA A 593 -10.93 -25.31 12.64
C ALA A 593 -10.86 -26.32 13.79
N LYS A 594 -9.96 -27.31 13.70
CA LYS A 594 -9.79 -28.33 14.76
C LYS A 594 -9.31 -27.71 16.08
N ALA A 595 -8.29 -26.86 16.02
CA ALA A 595 -7.77 -26.17 17.20
C ALA A 595 -8.84 -25.28 17.84
N LEU A 596 -9.63 -24.57 17.02
CA LEU A 596 -10.75 -23.77 17.49
C LEU A 596 -11.79 -24.61 18.24
N VAL A 597 -12.22 -25.75 17.69
CA VAL A 597 -13.23 -26.63 18.32
C VAL A 597 -12.74 -27.17 19.67
N VAL A 598 -11.48 -27.61 19.75
CA VAL A 598 -10.87 -28.12 20.99
C VAL A 598 -10.86 -27.02 22.06
N ALA A 599 -10.33 -25.84 21.72
CA ALA A 599 -10.26 -24.73 22.67
C ALA A 599 -11.64 -24.22 23.09
N SER A 600 -12.59 -24.09 22.17
CA SER A 600 -13.96 -23.66 22.50
C SER A 600 -14.67 -24.63 23.45
N SER A 601 -14.39 -25.94 23.33
CA SER A 601 -14.95 -26.96 24.21
C SER A 601 -14.32 -26.95 25.60
N ALA A 602 -13.05 -26.54 25.72
CA ALA A 602 -12.34 -26.40 26.99
C ALA A 602 -12.50 -24.99 27.63
N ALA A 603 -13.16 -24.06 26.94
CA ALA A 603 -13.41 -22.69 27.41
C ALA A 603 -14.62 -22.59 28.36
N THR A 604 -15.55 -23.56 28.27
CA THR A 604 -16.70 -23.72 29.17
C THR A 604 -16.30 -24.42 30.45
#